data_AF-A0AA35TNM1-F1
#
_entry.id   AF-A0AA35TNM1-F1
#
_cell.length_a   1.000
_cell.length_b   1.000
_cell.length_c   1.000
_cell.angle_alpha   90.00
_cell.angle_beta   90.00
_cell.angle_gamma   90.00
#
_symmetry.space_group_name_H-M   'P 1'
#
loop_
_entity.id
_entity.type
_entity.pdbx_description
1 polymer ?
#
loop_
_entity_poly.entity_id
_entity_poly.type
_entity_poly.pdbx_seq_one_letter_code
_entity_poly.pdbx_strand_id
1 'polypeptide(L)'
;MDNLFTFLSLLTTGMHNALPWSKVIWYDSVTVDGNLKWQNALNKMNQPFFELCDGIFLNYLWKVPLLYATATFAGHRRGDVYVGIDVFGRKCYGDGGYNTNKALAVIKQASLSAAVFAPGWVYETQPKTQFFHNQDKFWLLLEPYCPVGEPHALPMVSSFSRGCGEMMFVDGVLVHLGHWSNLSAQDLQPSFFSTMLRNDVKVYLQVWGSSGELLC
;
A
#
# COMPACT_ATOMS: atom_id res chain seq x y z
N MET A 1 15.07 -25.39 -12.42
CA MET A 1 14.08 -24.31 -12.50
C MET A 1 12.65 -24.83 -12.62
N ASP A 2 12.45 -25.95 -13.30
CA ASP A 2 11.15 -26.62 -13.47
C ASP A 2 10.36 -26.83 -12.16
N ASN A 3 11.04 -27.17 -11.06
CA ASN A 3 10.40 -27.32 -9.75
C ASN A 3 9.76 -26.03 -9.24
N LEU A 4 10.41 -24.88 -9.48
CA LEU A 4 9.91 -23.58 -9.00
C LEU A 4 8.71 -23.11 -9.85
N PHE A 5 8.75 -23.32 -11.17
CA PHE A 5 7.60 -23.07 -12.03
C PHE A 5 6.42 -23.97 -11.68
N THR A 6 6.69 -25.26 -11.45
CA THR A 6 5.66 -26.23 -11.02
C THR A 6 5.06 -25.82 -9.68
N PHE A 7 5.90 -25.47 -8.71
CA PHE A 7 5.45 -24.99 -7.40
C PHE A 7 4.58 -23.74 -7.53
N LEU A 8 5.02 -22.73 -8.29
CA LEU A 8 4.27 -21.48 -8.45
C LEU A 8 2.90 -21.73 -9.10
N SER A 9 2.85 -22.56 -10.15
CA SER A 9 1.60 -22.93 -10.82
C SER A 9 0.63 -23.66 -9.87
N LEU A 10 1.14 -24.64 -9.12
CA LEU A 10 0.36 -25.40 -8.14
C LEU A 10 -0.11 -24.52 -6.98
N LEU A 11 0.73 -23.61 -6.51
CA LEU A 11 0.39 -22.66 -5.44
C LEU A 11 -0.73 -21.73 -5.91
N THR A 12 -0.57 -21.09 -7.07
CA THR A 12 -1.59 -20.19 -7.65
C THR A 12 -2.93 -20.92 -7.78
N THR A 13 -2.93 -22.09 -8.42
CA THR A 13 -4.15 -22.88 -8.63
C THR A 13 -4.77 -23.33 -7.30
N GLY A 14 -3.94 -23.83 -6.37
CA GLY A 14 -4.40 -24.27 -5.05
C GLY A 14 -5.02 -23.14 -4.23
N MET A 15 -4.42 -21.94 -4.27
CA MET A 15 -4.93 -20.76 -3.59
C MET A 15 -6.27 -20.31 -4.17
N HIS A 16 -6.44 -20.29 -5.50
CA HIS A 16 -7.72 -19.94 -6.12
C HIS A 16 -8.82 -20.97 -5.81
N ASN A 17 -8.47 -22.27 -5.73
CA ASN A 17 -9.41 -23.31 -5.35
C ASN A 17 -9.89 -23.17 -3.88
N ALA A 18 -8.99 -22.78 -2.98
CA ALA A 18 -9.34 -22.56 -1.57
C ALA A 18 -10.08 -21.22 -1.35
N LEU A 19 -9.67 -20.17 -2.07
CA LEU A 19 -10.18 -18.80 -1.97
C LEU A 19 -10.17 -18.15 -3.36
N PRO A 20 -11.32 -18.06 -4.06
CA PRO A 20 -11.39 -17.57 -5.45
C PRO A 20 -10.84 -16.16 -5.69
N TRP A 21 -10.83 -15.31 -4.66
CA TRP A 21 -10.31 -13.94 -4.72
C TRP A 21 -8.86 -13.82 -4.22
N SER A 22 -8.19 -14.93 -3.90
CA SER A 22 -6.79 -14.91 -3.50
C SER A 22 -5.87 -14.43 -4.64
N LYS A 23 -4.69 -13.95 -4.27
CA LYS A 23 -3.67 -13.47 -5.21
C LYS A 23 -2.31 -14.02 -4.84
N VAL A 24 -1.61 -14.57 -5.83
CA VAL A 24 -0.20 -14.96 -5.74
C VAL A 24 0.62 -13.98 -6.56
N ILE A 25 1.58 -13.31 -5.92
CA ILE A 25 2.40 -12.27 -6.55
C ILE A 25 3.86 -12.69 -6.49
N TRP A 26 4.54 -12.66 -7.64
CA TRP A 26 5.97 -12.95 -7.74
C TRP A 26 6.81 -11.69 -7.49
N TYR A 27 7.91 -11.81 -6.75
CA TYR A 27 8.87 -10.70 -6.61
C TYR A 27 10.01 -10.85 -7.62
N ASP A 28 10.29 -9.80 -8.39
CA ASP A 28 11.36 -9.71 -9.39
C ASP A 28 12.74 -9.95 -8.75
N SER A 29 13.14 -11.21 -8.60
CA SER A 29 14.35 -11.61 -7.88
C SER A 29 15.09 -12.71 -8.61
N VAL A 30 14.54 -13.93 -8.62
CA VAL A 30 15.13 -15.08 -9.30
C VAL A 30 14.74 -15.06 -10.78
N THR A 31 15.71 -15.23 -11.66
CA THR A 31 15.48 -15.30 -13.12
C THR A 31 15.10 -16.72 -13.55
N VAL A 32 14.68 -16.88 -14.80
CA VAL A 32 14.43 -18.18 -15.44
C VAL A 32 15.63 -19.13 -15.43
N ASP A 33 16.85 -18.61 -15.23
CA ASP A 33 18.06 -19.41 -15.11
C ASP A 33 18.37 -19.82 -13.66
N GLY A 34 17.57 -19.36 -12.69
CA GLY A 34 17.77 -19.61 -11.26
C GLY A 34 18.73 -18.64 -10.57
N ASN A 35 19.16 -17.57 -11.25
CA ASN A 35 20.06 -16.59 -10.67
C ASN A 35 19.29 -15.51 -9.89
N LEU A 36 19.80 -15.13 -8.71
CA LEU A 36 19.30 -13.96 -7.98
C LEU A 36 19.78 -12.67 -8.69
N LYS A 37 18.90 -12.07 -9.51
CA LYS A 37 19.18 -10.86 -10.28
C LYS A 37 17.89 -10.10 -10.59
N TRP A 38 17.68 -8.99 -9.87
CA TRP A 38 16.58 -8.06 -10.13
C TRP A 38 16.68 -7.43 -11.53
N GLN A 39 15.61 -7.51 -12.29
CA GLN A 39 15.54 -6.92 -13.63
C GLN A 39 15.11 -5.46 -13.59
N ASN A 40 14.41 -5.04 -12.53
CA ASN A 40 13.78 -3.73 -12.36
C ASN A 40 12.75 -3.43 -13.48
N ALA A 41 12.24 -4.48 -14.12
CA ALA A 41 11.37 -4.46 -15.28
C ALA A 41 10.73 -5.83 -15.47
N LEU A 42 9.57 -5.90 -16.11
CA LEU A 42 9.07 -7.16 -16.67
C LEU A 42 9.78 -7.42 -18.00
N ASN A 43 10.41 -8.58 -18.14
CA ASN A 43 11.08 -8.99 -19.37
C ASN A 43 11.15 -10.54 -19.46
N LYS A 44 11.81 -11.06 -20.50
CA LYS A 44 11.93 -12.52 -20.73
C LYS A 44 12.54 -13.30 -19.56
N MET A 45 13.33 -12.67 -18.71
CA MET A 45 14.02 -13.31 -17.59
C MET A 45 13.11 -13.55 -16.38
N ASN A 46 11.96 -12.88 -16.31
CA ASN A 46 10.98 -13.07 -15.23
C ASN A 46 9.54 -13.27 -15.73
N GLN A 47 9.30 -13.16 -17.04
CA GLN A 47 8.01 -13.38 -17.68
C GLN A 47 7.37 -14.73 -17.33
N PRO A 48 8.08 -15.88 -17.37
CA PRO A 48 7.43 -17.15 -17.08
C PRO A 48 6.85 -17.21 -15.66
N PHE A 49 7.43 -16.52 -14.67
CA PHE A 49 6.82 -16.45 -13.34
C PHE A 49 5.56 -15.60 -13.34
N PHE A 50 5.59 -14.45 -14.02
CA PHE A 50 4.44 -13.56 -14.16
C PHE A 50 3.26 -14.26 -14.86
N GLU A 51 3.52 -15.13 -15.82
CA GLU A 51 2.49 -15.92 -16.51
C GLU A 51 1.86 -17.00 -15.63
N LEU A 52 2.58 -17.47 -14.60
CA LEU A 52 2.14 -18.55 -13.69
C LEU A 52 1.49 -18.05 -12.39
N CYS A 53 1.33 -16.73 -12.23
CA CYS A 53 0.73 -16.12 -11.04
C CYS A 53 -0.09 -14.86 -11.38
N ASP A 54 -0.74 -14.29 -10.37
CA ASP A 54 -1.66 -13.17 -10.54
C ASP A 54 -0.97 -11.83 -10.84
N GLY A 55 0.30 -11.66 -10.45
CA GLY A 55 1.01 -10.43 -10.70
C GLY A 55 2.49 -10.47 -10.34
N ILE A 56 3.20 -9.39 -10.65
CA ILE A 56 4.63 -9.26 -10.34
C ILE A 56 4.93 -7.95 -9.62
N PHE A 57 5.66 -8.05 -8.52
CA PHE A 57 6.26 -6.93 -7.80
C PHE A 57 7.67 -6.71 -8.36
N LEU A 58 7.89 -5.60 -9.07
CA LEU A 58 9.19 -5.25 -9.63
C LEU A 58 10.09 -4.57 -8.60
N ASN A 59 11.39 -4.80 -8.69
CA ASN A 59 12.37 -4.12 -7.86
C ASN A 59 12.39 -2.59 -8.11
N TYR A 60 12.85 -1.83 -7.12
CA TYR A 60 12.73 -0.37 -7.07
C TYR A 60 13.86 0.42 -7.77
N LEU A 61 14.89 -0.26 -8.33
CA LEU A 61 15.99 0.38 -9.07
C LEU A 61 15.71 0.51 -10.57
N TRP A 62 14.47 0.81 -10.93
CA TRP A 62 14.03 0.99 -12.31
C TRP A 62 14.44 2.36 -12.87
N LYS A 63 14.39 2.48 -14.20
CA LYS A 63 14.57 3.75 -14.93
C LYS A 63 13.35 3.99 -15.80
N VAL A 64 13.06 5.25 -16.13
CA VAL A 64 11.87 5.64 -16.91
C VAL A 64 11.70 4.81 -18.21
N PRO A 65 12.75 4.57 -19.03
CA PRO A 65 12.59 3.74 -20.23
C PRO A 65 12.16 2.29 -19.95
N LEU A 66 12.56 1.73 -18.81
CA LEU A 66 12.19 0.37 -18.41
C LEU A 66 10.70 0.27 -18.05
N LEU A 67 10.08 1.35 -17.57
CA LEU A 67 8.64 1.38 -17.29
C LEU A 67 7.82 1.24 -18.57
N TYR A 68 8.15 2.03 -19.61
CA TYR A 68 7.45 1.94 -20.89
C TYR A 68 7.70 0.61 -21.60
N ALA A 69 8.92 0.07 -21.51
CA ALA A 69 9.22 -1.27 -21.99
C ALA A 69 8.39 -2.33 -21.26
N THR A 70 8.34 -2.26 -19.93
CA THR A 70 7.53 -3.13 -19.06
C THR A 70 6.05 -3.06 -19.42
N ALA A 71 5.50 -1.85 -19.58
CA ALA A 71 4.10 -1.66 -19.94
C ALA A 71 3.80 -2.28 -21.31
N THR A 72 4.67 -2.07 -22.30
CA THR A 72 4.54 -2.69 -23.62
C THR A 72 4.57 -4.21 -23.50
N PHE A 73 5.51 -4.75 -22.72
CA PHE A 73 5.70 -6.19 -22.53
C PHE A 73 4.51 -6.85 -21.79
N ALA A 74 3.93 -6.18 -20.80
CA ALA A 74 2.80 -6.68 -20.02
C ALA A 74 1.48 -6.70 -20.82
N GLY A 75 1.36 -5.90 -21.88
CA GLY A 75 0.18 -5.83 -22.73
C GLY A 75 -1.09 -5.52 -21.94
N HIS A 76 -2.06 -6.43 -21.94
CA HIS A 76 -3.32 -6.26 -21.23
C HIS A 76 -3.18 -6.42 -19.69
N ARG A 77 -2.11 -7.08 -19.22
CA ARG A 77 -1.85 -7.32 -17.78
C ARG A 77 -1.02 -6.20 -17.12
N ARG A 78 -1.01 -5.00 -17.69
CA ARG A 78 -0.31 -3.83 -17.12
C ARG A 78 -0.71 -3.53 -15.67
N GLY A 79 -1.98 -3.77 -15.32
CA GLY A 79 -2.49 -3.59 -13.96
C GLY A 79 -1.92 -4.58 -12.94
N ASP A 80 -1.42 -5.74 -13.41
CA ASP A 80 -0.86 -6.81 -12.58
C ASP A 80 0.66 -6.64 -12.35
N VAL A 81 1.26 -5.57 -12.90
CA VAL A 81 2.67 -5.23 -12.70
C VAL A 81 2.77 -4.11 -11.67
N TYR A 82 3.25 -4.44 -10.48
CA TYR A 82 3.42 -3.52 -9.37
C TYR A 82 4.87 -3.02 -9.30
N VAL A 83 5.12 -1.82 -9.80
CA VAL A 83 6.46 -1.23 -9.81
C VAL A 83 6.85 -0.77 -8.40
N GLY A 84 7.95 -1.32 -7.87
CA GLY A 84 8.41 -1.00 -6.52
C GLY A 84 8.85 0.45 -6.34
N ILE A 85 8.47 1.05 -5.21
CA ILE A 85 8.96 2.34 -4.72
C ILE A 85 9.51 2.11 -3.32
N ASP A 86 10.81 2.28 -3.12
CA ASP A 86 11.43 2.16 -1.79
C ASP A 86 11.29 3.45 -1.00
N VAL A 87 10.42 3.46 0.01
CA VAL A 87 10.18 4.66 0.83
C VAL A 87 11.41 5.04 1.66
N PHE A 88 12.35 4.13 1.90
CA PHE A 88 13.64 4.49 2.53
C PHE A 88 14.62 5.20 1.58
N GLY A 89 14.31 5.30 0.28
CA GLY A 89 15.10 6.10 -0.65
C GLY A 89 16.45 5.49 -1.03
N ARG A 90 16.63 4.17 -0.96
CA ARG A 90 17.95 3.53 -1.23
C ARG A 90 18.22 3.45 -2.72
N LYS A 91 18.61 4.59 -3.31
CA LYS A 91 18.92 4.78 -4.74
C LYS A 91 17.72 4.56 -5.68
N CYS A 92 16.49 4.70 -5.17
CA CYS A 92 15.29 4.64 -5.98
C CYS A 92 14.96 6.01 -6.59
N TYR A 93 14.10 6.02 -7.61
CA TYR A 93 13.63 7.27 -8.21
C TYR A 93 12.96 8.15 -7.15
N GLY A 94 13.34 9.43 -7.09
CA GLY A 94 12.76 10.40 -6.16
C GLY A 94 13.20 10.28 -4.70
N ASP A 95 14.15 9.41 -4.36
CA ASP A 95 14.77 9.33 -3.01
C ASP A 95 13.81 8.99 -1.85
N GLY A 96 12.63 8.43 -2.13
CA GLY A 96 11.71 7.92 -1.10
C GLY A 96 11.11 8.99 -0.18
N GLY A 97 10.74 8.60 1.04
CA GLY A 97 10.15 9.44 2.07
C GLY A 97 8.96 10.24 1.56
N TYR A 98 8.91 11.53 1.88
CA TYR A 98 7.88 12.45 1.37
C TYR A 98 8.01 12.79 -0.13
N ASN A 99 9.01 12.26 -0.83
CA ASN A 99 9.13 12.35 -2.28
C ASN A 99 8.62 11.09 -3.01
N THR A 100 8.06 10.11 -2.29
CA THR A 100 7.49 8.86 -2.85
C THR A 100 6.48 9.14 -3.97
N ASN A 101 5.73 10.24 -3.88
CA ASN A 101 4.78 10.67 -4.91
C ASN A 101 5.43 10.96 -6.28
N LYS A 102 6.71 11.38 -6.32
CA LYS A 102 7.44 11.62 -7.57
C LYS A 102 7.61 10.34 -8.36
N ALA A 103 7.97 9.24 -7.68
CA ALA A 103 8.06 7.92 -8.28
C ALA A 103 6.68 7.43 -8.75
N LEU A 104 5.67 7.56 -7.88
CA LEU A 104 4.30 7.13 -8.20
C LEU A 104 3.74 7.84 -9.43
N ALA A 105 3.96 9.15 -9.56
CA ALA A 105 3.52 9.94 -10.71
C ALA A 105 4.06 9.38 -12.03
N VAL A 106 5.36 9.06 -12.07
CA VAL A 106 6.03 8.55 -13.28
C VAL A 106 5.57 7.13 -13.61
N ILE A 107 5.35 6.29 -12.59
CA ILE A 107 4.79 4.94 -12.78
C ILE A 107 3.39 5.01 -13.38
N LYS A 108 2.54 5.91 -12.87
CA LYS A 108 1.17 6.10 -13.38
C LYS A 108 1.15 6.65 -14.80
N GLN A 109 2.07 7.54 -15.16
CA GLN A 109 2.24 8.00 -16.55
C GLN A 109 2.55 6.84 -17.51
N ALA A 110 3.29 5.81 -17.06
CA ALA A 110 3.53 4.60 -17.83
C ALA A 110 2.34 3.60 -17.84
N SER A 111 1.20 3.95 -17.22
CA SER A 111 0.01 3.10 -17.09
C SER A 111 0.28 1.77 -16.39
N LEU A 112 1.11 1.79 -15.34
CA LEU A 112 1.43 0.63 -14.50
C LEU A 112 0.90 0.80 -13.06
N SER A 113 0.77 -0.32 -12.35
CA SER A 113 0.53 -0.32 -10.90
C SER A 113 1.83 -0.04 -10.14
N ALA A 114 1.71 0.34 -8.87
CA ALA A 114 2.85 0.61 -8.00
C ALA A 114 2.77 -0.25 -6.74
N ALA A 115 3.93 -0.59 -6.17
CA ALA A 115 4.02 -1.16 -4.84
C ALA A 115 4.88 -0.28 -3.94
N VAL A 116 4.29 0.24 -2.88
CA VAL A 116 4.96 1.08 -1.88
C VAL A 116 5.69 0.16 -0.90
N PHE A 117 7.02 0.09 -1.02
CA PHE A 117 7.87 -0.74 -0.18
C PHE A 117 8.31 0.02 1.08
N ALA A 118 8.17 -0.63 2.24
CA ALA A 118 8.57 -0.13 3.55
C ALA A 118 7.97 1.26 3.94
N PRO A 119 6.64 1.46 3.86
CA PRO A 119 6.00 2.68 4.35
C PRO A 119 6.17 2.88 5.88
N GLY A 120 6.63 1.87 6.61
CA GLY A 120 7.06 1.97 8.02
C GLY A 120 8.12 3.05 8.28
N TRP A 121 8.81 3.52 7.23
CA TRP A 121 9.68 4.71 7.24
C TRP A 121 9.09 5.89 8.03
N VAL A 122 7.78 6.13 7.94
CA VAL A 122 7.12 7.21 8.69
C VAL A 122 7.33 7.05 10.19
N TYR A 123 7.04 5.86 10.73
CA TYR A 123 7.20 5.58 12.16
C TYR A 123 8.67 5.49 12.58
N GLU A 124 9.51 4.94 11.71
CA GLU A 124 10.92 4.65 12.02
C GLU A 124 11.83 5.88 11.96
N THR A 125 11.47 6.89 11.17
CA THR A 125 12.37 8.03 10.89
C THR A 125 11.80 9.40 11.28
N GLN A 126 10.49 9.52 11.45
CA GLN A 126 9.84 10.79 11.82
C GLN A 126 9.58 10.85 13.34
N PRO A 127 9.36 12.05 13.92
CA PRO A 127 9.02 12.17 15.33
C PRO A 127 7.75 11.38 15.69
N LYS A 128 7.90 10.41 16.60
CA LYS A 128 6.79 9.53 17.06
C LYS A 128 5.66 10.30 17.75
N THR A 129 5.99 11.41 18.41
CA THR A 129 5.00 12.33 19.01
C THR A 129 4.06 12.97 17.98
N GLN A 130 4.43 12.95 16.70
CA GLN A 130 3.63 13.44 15.58
C GLN A 130 3.29 12.32 14.59
N PHE A 131 3.32 11.05 15.03
CA PHE A 131 3.18 9.91 14.13
C PHE A 131 1.93 10.02 13.24
N PHE A 132 0.76 10.28 13.82
CA PHE A 132 -0.48 10.39 13.05
C PHE A 132 -0.43 11.51 12.00
N HIS A 133 0.07 12.70 12.37
CA HIS A 133 0.23 13.80 11.43
C HIS A 133 1.18 13.43 10.27
N ASN A 134 2.31 12.78 10.58
CA ASN A 134 3.28 12.36 9.57
C ASN A 134 2.73 11.22 8.68
N GLN A 135 1.91 10.34 9.26
CA GLN A 135 1.24 9.25 8.55
C GLN A 135 0.21 9.82 7.57
N ASP A 136 -0.66 10.72 8.04
CA ASP A 136 -1.65 11.39 7.20
C ASP A 136 -0.97 12.17 6.08
N LYS A 137 0.06 12.95 6.41
CA LYS A 137 0.90 13.65 5.43
C LYS A 137 1.47 12.70 4.37
N PHE A 138 2.02 11.54 4.77
CA PHE A 138 2.61 10.59 3.83
C PHE A 138 1.57 10.03 2.84
N TRP A 139 0.41 9.57 3.33
CA TRP A 139 -0.60 8.97 2.46
C TRP A 139 -1.34 10.00 1.59
N LEU A 140 -1.57 11.21 2.10
CA LEU A 140 -2.13 12.33 1.32
C LEU A 140 -1.24 12.73 0.13
N LEU A 141 0.08 12.50 0.19
CA LEU A 141 0.96 12.74 -0.96
C LEU A 141 0.69 11.77 -2.13
N LEU A 142 0.17 10.58 -1.84
CA LEU A 142 -0.09 9.53 -2.84
C LEU A 142 -1.53 9.55 -3.36
N GLU A 143 -2.44 10.19 -2.62
CA GLU A 143 -3.88 10.27 -2.91
C GLU A 143 -4.21 10.68 -4.36
N PRO A 144 -3.54 11.66 -4.99
CA PRO A 144 -3.87 12.05 -6.38
C PRO A 144 -3.71 10.93 -7.42
N TYR A 145 -3.06 9.83 -7.05
CA TYR A 145 -2.74 8.69 -7.92
C TYR A 145 -3.43 7.39 -7.50
N CYS A 146 -4.15 7.40 -6.38
CA CYS A 146 -4.75 6.22 -5.75
C CYS A 146 -6.26 6.45 -5.59
N PRO A 147 -7.12 5.67 -6.28
CA PRO A 147 -8.55 5.77 -6.06
C PRO A 147 -8.88 5.36 -4.62
N VAL A 148 -9.79 6.12 -3.98
CA VAL A 148 -10.32 5.77 -2.67
C VAL A 148 -11.45 4.75 -2.87
N GLY A 149 -11.39 3.65 -2.11
CA GLY A 149 -12.47 2.67 -2.09
C GLY A 149 -13.67 3.20 -1.31
N GLU A 150 -14.87 2.99 -1.85
CA GLU A 150 -16.11 3.37 -1.17
C GLU A 150 -16.55 2.27 -0.19
N PRO A 151 -17.26 2.60 0.89
CA PRO A 151 -17.95 1.58 1.69
C PRO A 151 -19.03 0.89 0.84
N HIS A 152 -18.97 -0.43 0.73
CA HIS A 152 -19.84 -1.20 -0.17
C HIS A 152 -21.08 -1.82 0.50
N ALA A 153 -21.26 -1.64 1.82
CA ALA A 153 -22.34 -2.30 2.56
C ALA A 153 -22.88 -1.43 3.71
N LEU A 154 -24.19 -1.55 3.97
CA LEU A 154 -24.88 -0.94 5.09
C LEU A 154 -25.28 -2.01 6.14
N PRO A 155 -25.38 -1.64 7.44
CA PRO A 155 -25.10 -0.31 7.99
C PRO A 155 -23.60 -0.02 8.08
N MET A 156 -23.23 1.24 7.85
CA MET A 156 -21.87 1.71 8.11
C MET A 156 -21.80 2.22 9.56
N VAL A 157 -20.90 1.66 10.36
CA VAL A 157 -20.68 2.02 11.77
C VAL A 157 -19.20 2.28 11.97
N SER A 158 -18.86 3.35 12.68
CA SER A 158 -17.49 3.66 13.07
C SER A 158 -17.49 4.50 14.34
N SER A 159 -16.59 4.19 15.27
CA SER A 159 -16.22 5.08 16.38
C SER A 159 -14.97 5.90 16.08
N PHE A 160 -14.44 5.79 14.86
CA PHE A 160 -13.16 6.33 14.40
C PHE A 160 -11.96 5.82 15.21
N SER A 161 -12.11 4.68 15.89
CA SER A 161 -11.01 4.01 16.59
C SER A 161 -9.85 3.72 15.64
N ARG A 162 -8.65 4.19 16.01
CA ARG A 162 -7.42 3.89 15.28
C ARG A 162 -6.78 2.56 15.69
N GLY A 163 -7.43 1.82 16.60
CA GLY A 163 -6.90 0.61 17.19
C GLY A 163 -5.78 0.86 18.20
N CYS A 164 -5.65 2.08 18.73
CA CYS A 164 -4.72 2.41 19.82
C CYS A 164 -5.13 3.72 20.50
N GLY A 165 -4.58 3.98 21.69
CA GLY A 165 -4.78 5.24 22.42
C GLY A 165 -4.16 5.25 23.81
N GLU A 166 -4.29 6.38 24.52
CA GLU A 166 -3.81 6.55 25.90
C GLU A 166 -4.88 6.20 26.96
N MET A 167 -6.13 6.10 26.51
CA MET A 167 -7.31 5.79 27.31
C MET A 167 -8.28 5.03 26.42
N MET A 168 -9.20 4.28 27.01
CA MET A 168 -10.29 3.62 26.28
C MET A 168 -11.63 4.04 26.86
N PHE A 169 -12.58 4.32 25.98
CA PHE A 169 -13.93 4.74 26.31
C PHE A 169 -14.95 3.80 25.67
N VAL A 170 -16.04 3.54 26.39
CA VAL A 170 -17.24 2.85 25.90
C VAL A 170 -18.43 3.73 26.25
N ASP A 171 -19.20 4.15 25.24
CA ASP A 171 -20.33 5.07 25.39
C ASP A 171 -19.97 6.36 26.16
N GLY A 172 -18.78 6.90 25.89
CA GLY A 172 -18.23 8.08 26.55
C GLY A 172 -17.72 7.84 27.99
N VAL A 173 -17.83 6.63 28.53
CA VAL A 173 -17.33 6.26 29.87
C VAL A 173 -15.92 5.70 29.78
N LEU A 174 -15.01 6.23 30.59
CA LEU A 174 -13.64 5.72 30.70
C LEU A 174 -13.65 4.29 31.27
N VAL A 175 -13.14 3.32 30.50
CA VAL A 175 -13.05 1.91 30.90
C VAL A 175 -11.60 1.44 31.08
N HIS A 176 -10.63 2.15 30.52
CA HIS A 176 -9.21 1.88 30.70
C HIS A 176 -8.40 3.18 30.72
N LEU A 177 -7.55 3.33 31.73
CA LEU A 177 -6.57 4.41 31.86
C LEU A 177 -5.18 3.82 31.63
N GLY A 178 -4.53 4.20 30.52
CA GLY A 178 -3.24 3.66 30.12
C GLY A 178 -3.15 3.40 28.62
N HIS A 179 -1.91 3.36 28.11
CA HIS A 179 -1.66 3.09 26.69
C HIS A 179 -2.16 1.71 26.29
N TRP A 180 -2.85 1.63 25.15
CA TRP A 180 -3.31 0.38 24.58
C TRP A 180 -3.13 0.38 23.06
N SER A 181 -3.01 -0.81 22.48
CA SER A 181 -2.97 -1.04 21.03
C SER A 181 -3.60 -2.41 20.72
N ASN A 182 -4.58 -2.40 19.83
CA ASN A 182 -5.24 -3.56 19.25
C ASN A 182 -5.77 -3.18 17.87
N LEU A 183 -5.04 -3.54 16.80
CA LEU A 183 -5.43 -3.24 15.42
C LEU A 183 -6.73 -3.94 14.99
N SER A 184 -7.16 -5.00 15.67
CA SER A 184 -8.47 -5.62 15.43
C SER A 184 -9.64 -4.72 15.86
N ALA A 185 -9.36 -3.69 16.66
CA ALA A 185 -10.32 -2.67 17.07
C ALA A 185 -10.21 -1.39 16.21
N GLN A 186 -9.46 -1.39 15.11
CA GLN A 186 -9.42 -0.28 14.18
C GLN A 186 -10.71 -0.24 13.36
N ASP A 187 -11.38 0.91 13.37
CA ASP A 187 -12.60 1.16 12.60
C ASP A 187 -12.31 1.93 11.30
N LEU A 188 -13.32 2.01 10.43
CA LEU A 188 -13.32 2.88 9.26
C LEU A 188 -12.93 4.30 9.64
N GLN A 189 -11.84 4.79 9.04
CA GLN A 189 -11.35 6.15 9.20
C GLN A 189 -11.96 7.05 8.10
N PRO A 190 -12.12 8.36 8.34
CA PRO A 190 -12.62 9.25 7.31
C PRO A 190 -11.63 9.38 6.15
N SER A 191 -12.16 9.40 4.92
CA SER A 191 -11.41 9.77 3.73
C SER A 191 -11.62 11.26 3.44
N PHE A 192 -10.91 12.14 4.15
CA PHE A 192 -10.98 13.58 3.86
C PHE A 192 -10.05 13.93 2.68
N PHE A 193 -10.67 14.38 1.59
CA PHE A 193 -9.95 14.98 0.47
C PHE A 193 -9.62 16.43 0.79
N SER A 194 -8.39 16.87 0.51
CA SER A 194 -7.99 18.28 0.66
C SER A 194 -8.89 19.25 -0.13
N THR A 195 -9.62 18.76 -1.14
CA THR A 195 -10.58 19.52 -1.95
C THR A 195 -11.94 19.75 -1.28
N MET A 196 -12.29 19.00 -0.22
CA MET A 196 -13.57 19.13 0.50
C MET A 196 -13.54 20.20 1.61
N LEU A 197 -12.36 20.60 2.05
CA LEU A 197 -12.16 21.64 3.07
C LEU A 197 -11.82 22.98 2.42
N ARG A 198 -12.77 23.56 1.67
CA ARG A 198 -12.81 25.01 1.47
C ARG A 198 -13.61 25.59 2.62
N ASN A 199 -12.91 26.25 3.54
CA ASN A 199 -13.40 27.03 4.70
C ASN A 199 -13.41 26.30 6.04
N ASP A 200 -13.03 27.06 7.07
CA ASP A 200 -12.80 26.71 8.48
C ASP A 200 -13.97 26.00 9.17
N VAL A 201 -14.19 24.71 8.89
CA VAL A 201 -15.12 23.88 9.65
C VAL A 201 -14.34 23.09 10.70
N LYS A 202 -14.37 23.56 11.95
CA LYS A 202 -13.98 22.76 13.11
C LYS A 202 -15.08 21.75 13.40
N VAL A 203 -14.86 20.48 13.06
CA VAL A 203 -15.74 19.38 13.47
C VAL A 203 -15.25 18.89 14.83
N TYR A 204 -16.00 19.21 15.89
CA TYR A 204 -15.79 18.62 17.21
C TYR A 204 -16.56 17.29 17.26
N LEU A 205 -15.84 16.18 17.07
CA LEU A 205 -16.39 14.84 17.30
C LEU A 205 -16.17 14.48 18.77
N GLN A 206 -17.26 14.52 19.54
CA GLN A 206 -17.27 13.99 20.90
C GLN A 206 -17.13 12.46 20.81
N VAL A 207 -16.15 11.90 21.51
CA VAL A 207 -15.76 10.49 21.41
C VAL A 207 -16.85 9.60 22.04
N TRP A 208 -17.53 8.77 21.24
CA TRP A 208 -18.52 7.78 21.71
C TRP A 208 -17.99 6.33 21.74
N GLY A 209 -16.78 6.07 21.22
CA GLY A 209 -16.09 4.77 21.25
C GLY A 209 -14.56 4.91 21.20
N SER A 210 -13.82 3.81 21.31
CA SER A 210 -12.41 3.78 21.75
C SER A 210 -11.49 4.81 21.07
N SER A 211 -11.15 5.83 21.85
CA SER A 211 -10.11 6.86 21.63
C SER A 211 -9.71 7.13 20.19
N GLY A 212 -10.55 7.91 19.50
CA GLY A 212 -10.16 8.70 18.35
C GLY A 212 -10.75 10.10 18.50
N GLU A 213 -9.94 11.09 18.87
CA GLU A 213 -10.32 12.49 18.66
C GLU A 213 -10.04 12.86 17.20
N LEU A 214 -11.07 13.31 16.49
CA LEU A 214 -10.91 13.98 15.21
C LEU A 214 -10.67 15.47 15.50
N LEU A 215 -9.41 15.91 15.49
CA LEU A 215 -9.07 17.33 15.47
C LEU A 215 -8.74 17.71 14.03
N CYS A 216 -9.71 18.35 13.35
CA CYS A 216 -9.47 19.09 12.12
C CYS A 216 -9.05 20.53 12.44
#